data_AF-A0A973ZHW2-F1
#
_entry.id   AF-A0A973ZHW2-F1
#
_cell.length_a   1.000
_cell.length_b   1.000
_cell.length_c   1.000
_cell.angle_alpha   90.00
_cell.angle_beta   90.00
_cell.angle_gamma   90.00
#
_symmetry.space_group_name_H-M   'P 1'
#
loop_
_entity.id
_entity.type
_entity.pdbx_description
1 polymer ?
#
loop_
_entity_poly.entity_id
_entity_poly.type
_entity_poly.pdbx_seq_one_letter_code
_entity_poly.pdbx_strand_id
1 'polypeptide(L)'
;MHTPDIGAFIKDLRENAKISLRQLADQAGVSNAYISQIERGLRKPSAEVLASIAAALRVSTPAMYLRAGLLGHEDTHGVLAAIAADPELTLAQKQSLTQIYETFRRENARDADREDAEPATDGENTVEEDGK
;
A
#
# COMPACT_ATOMS: atom_id res chain seq x y z
N MET A 1 -2.82 -15.83 -5.44
CA MET A 1 -2.13 -14.89 -6.33
C MET A 1 -1.30 -13.98 -5.45
N HIS A 2 0.03 -13.99 -5.61
CA HIS A 2 0.92 -13.10 -4.87
C HIS A 2 0.75 -11.70 -5.47
N THR A 3 0.22 -10.74 -4.71
CA THR A 3 0.10 -9.36 -5.16
C THR A 3 1.51 -8.90 -5.56
N PRO A 4 1.72 -8.48 -6.82
CA PRO A 4 3.05 -8.05 -7.25
C PRO A 4 3.52 -6.91 -6.34
N ASP A 5 4.63 -7.16 -5.65
CA ASP A 5 5.25 -6.24 -4.69
C ASP A 5 5.44 -4.86 -5.33
N ILE A 6 4.91 -3.83 -4.69
CA ILE A 6 5.04 -2.44 -5.11
C ILE A 6 6.51 -2.05 -5.29
N GLY A 7 7.42 -2.63 -4.49
CA GLY A 7 8.85 -2.43 -4.61
C GLY A 7 9.39 -2.88 -5.97
N ALA A 8 9.04 -4.09 -6.40
CA ALA A 8 9.42 -4.60 -7.72
C ALA A 8 8.83 -3.75 -8.85
N PHE A 9 7.59 -3.28 -8.70
CA PHE A 9 6.97 -2.39 -9.69
C PHE A 9 7.69 -1.03 -9.81
N ILE A 10 8.07 -0.42 -8.69
CA ILE A 10 8.84 0.83 -8.66
C ILE A 10 10.19 0.63 -9.37
N LYS A 11 10.86 -0.49 -9.07
CA LYS A 11 12.12 -0.86 -9.71
C LYS A 11 11.99 -0.95 -11.23
N ASP A 12 10.99 -1.67 -11.72
CA ASP A 12 10.74 -1.83 -13.16
C ASP A 12 10.48 -0.48 -13.84
N LEU A 13 9.66 0.38 -13.23
CA LEU A 13 9.40 1.73 -13.74
C LEU A 13 10.67 2.58 -13.80
N ARG A 14 11.49 2.54 -12.75
CA ARG A 14 12.76 3.27 -12.68
C ARG A 14 13.73 2.82 -13.79
N GLU A 15 13.85 1.51 -13.99
CA GLU A 15 14.72 0.92 -15.02
C GLU A 15 14.23 1.27 -16.44
N ASN A 16 12.91 1.22 -16.67
CA ASN A 16 12.29 1.64 -17.93
C ASN A 16 12.46 3.14 -18.21
N ALA A 17 12.38 3.98 -17.16
CA ALA A 17 12.66 5.40 -17.24
C ALA A 17 14.16 5.73 -17.41
N LYS A 18 15.04 4.72 -17.30
CA LYS A 18 16.50 4.84 -17.42
C LYS A 18 17.11 5.84 -16.46
N ILE A 19 16.53 5.97 -15.27
CA ILE A 19 17.08 6.80 -14.20
C ILE A 19 17.71 5.93 -13.12
N SER A 20 18.77 6.44 -12.51
CA SER A 20 19.41 5.79 -11.37
C SER A 20 18.55 5.88 -10.11
N LEU A 21 18.82 5.00 -9.15
CA LEU A 21 18.17 5.03 -7.84
C LEU A 21 18.37 6.37 -7.11
N ARG A 22 19.54 7.00 -7.30
CA ARG A 22 19.84 8.33 -6.76
C ARG A 22 18.98 9.42 -7.40
N GLN A 23 18.86 9.41 -8.72
CA GLN A 23 18.00 10.37 -9.42
C GLN A 23 16.54 10.23 -9.02
N LEU A 24 16.04 9.00 -8.85
CA LEU A 24 14.68 8.78 -8.36
C LEU A 24 14.51 9.36 -6.94
N ALA A 25 15.43 9.08 -6.04
CA ALA A 25 15.41 9.59 -4.68
C ALA A 25 15.41 11.13 -4.63
N ASP A 26 16.31 11.76 -5.40
CA ASP A 26 16.42 13.21 -5.49
C ASP A 26 15.12 13.84 -6.04
N GLN A 27 14.51 13.25 -7.07
CA GLN A 27 13.26 13.73 -7.67
C GLN A 27 12.04 13.51 -6.76
N ALA A 28 12.02 12.41 -6.02
CA ALA A 28 10.93 12.08 -5.08
C ALA A 28 11.10 12.75 -3.71
N GLY A 29 12.20 13.49 -3.48
CA GLY A 29 12.44 14.19 -2.21
C GLY A 29 12.65 13.25 -1.01
N VAL A 30 13.15 12.04 -1.24
CA VAL A 30 13.37 11.02 -0.21
C VAL A 30 14.80 10.51 -0.24
N SER A 31 15.24 9.84 0.83
CA SER A 31 16.62 9.33 0.87
C SER A 31 16.84 8.15 -0.09
N ASN A 32 18.03 8.10 -0.67
CA ASN A 32 18.45 6.99 -1.54
C ASN A 32 18.36 5.63 -0.83
N ALA A 33 18.76 5.57 0.45
CA ALA A 33 18.66 4.36 1.26
C ALA A 33 17.21 3.88 1.41
N TYR A 34 16.26 4.81 1.56
CA TYR A 34 14.84 4.47 1.70
C TYR A 34 14.24 3.94 0.40
N ILE A 35 14.52 4.55 -0.75
CA ILE A 35 14.13 3.99 -2.07
C ILE A 35 14.69 2.58 -2.26
N SER A 36 15.95 2.36 -1.88
CA SER A 36 16.58 1.02 -1.97
C SER A 36 15.88 0.00 -1.06
N GLN A 37 15.41 0.40 0.12
CA GLN A 37 14.63 -0.49 0.99
C GLN A 37 13.26 -0.79 0.40
N ILE A 38 12.59 0.20 -0.21
CA ILE A 38 11.31 0.04 -0.88
C ILE A 38 11.42 -0.93 -2.07
N GLU A 39 12.38 -0.73 -2.99
CA GLU A 39 12.55 -1.59 -4.17
C GLU A 39 12.87 -3.06 -3.84
N ARG A 40 13.34 -3.32 -2.61
CA ARG A 40 13.64 -4.67 -2.09
C ARG A 40 12.51 -5.25 -1.24
N GLY A 41 11.38 -4.53 -1.09
CA GLY A 41 10.27 -4.95 -0.25
C GLY A 41 10.57 -4.92 1.26
N LEU A 42 11.65 -4.26 1.68
CA LEU A 42 12.06 -4.18 3.09
C LEU A 42 11.32 -3.08 3.87
N ARG A 43 10.72 -2.13 3.15
CA ARG A 43 9.92 -1.04 3.72
C ARG A 43 8.69 -0.79 2.86
N LYS A 44 7.55 -0.62 3.51
CA LYS A 44 6.33 -0.10 2.88
C LYS A 44 6.42 1.43 2.83
N PRO A 45 6.25 2.07 1.66
CA PRO A 45 6.17 3.52 1.55
C PRO A 45 4.80 4.02 2.07
N SER A 46 4.78 5.22 2.67
CA SER A 46 3.53 5.91 2.97
C SER A 46 2.83 6.37 1.68
N ALA A 47 1.55 6.74 1.77
CA ALA A 47 0.80 7.28 0.63
C ALA A 47 1.47 8.54 0.04
N GLU A 48 1.98 9.43 0.90
CA GLU A 48 2.69 10.64 0.49
C GLU A 48 3.99 10.30 -0.28
N VAL A 49 4.79 9.38 0.26
CA VAL A 49 6.02 8.92 -0.42
C VAL A 49 5.68 8.28 -1.75
N LEU A 50 4.64 7.46 -1.80
CA LEU A 50 4.21 6.82 -3.04
C LEU A 50 3.74 7.86 -4.08
N ALA A 51 3.04 8.92 -3.65
CA ALA A 51 2.67 10.03 -4.53
C ALA A 51 3.89 10.78 -5.09
N SER A 52 4.90 11.02 -4.25
CA SER A 52 6.16 11.64 -4.69
C SER A 52 6.93 10.77 -5.68
N ILE A 53 6.99 9.46 -5.44
CA ILE A 53 7.61 8.51 -6.39
C ILE A 53 6.79 8.44 -7.69
N ALA A 54 5.46 8.47 -7.63
CA ALA A 54 4.59 8.52 -8.81
C ALA A 54 4.90 9.75 -9.67
N ALA A 55 5.01 10.91 -9.02
CA ALA A 55 5.35 12.17 -9.68
C ALA A 55 6.74 12.12 -10.34
N ALA A 56 7.75 11.61 -9.63
CA ALA A 56 9.11 11.46 -10.15
C ALA A 56 9.15 10.53 -11.38
N LEU A 57 8.43 9.41 -11.34
CA LEU A 57 8.34 8.45 -12.44
C LEU A 57 7.33 8.85 -13.53
N ARG A 58 6.61 9.97 -13.34
CA ARG A 58 5.55 10.44 -14.24
C ARG A 58 4.45 9.41 -14.48
N VAL A 59 4.10 8.66 -13.42
CA VAL A 59 3.04 7.65 -13.42
C VAL A 59 1.84 8.18 -12.65
N SER A 60 0.66 7.69 -13.02
CA SER A 60 -0.58 8.01 -12.31
C SER A 60 -0.52 7.54 -10.86
N THR A 61 -0.68 8.46 -9.91
CA THR A 61 -0.74 8.16 -8.47
C THR A 61 -1.83 7.14 -8.13
N PRO A 62 -3.07 7.23 -8.68
CA PRO A 62 -4.06 6.16 -8.53
C PRO A 62 -3.57 4.78 -8.97
N ALA A 63 -2.92 4.67 -10.13
CA ALA A 63 -2.40 3.39 -10.60
C ALA A 63 -1.34 2.83 -9.63
N MET A 64 -0.54 3.73 -9.04
CA MET A 64 0.46 3.37 -8.05
C MET A 64 -0.17 2.89 -6.74
N TYR A 65 -1.20 3.59 -6.24
CA TYR A 65 -1.96 3.16 -5.06
C TYR A 65 -2.66 1.82 -5.26
N LEU A 66 -3.24 1.57 -6.44
CA LEU A 66 -3.84 0.28 -6.75
C LEU A 66 -2.80 -0.85 -6.67
N ARG A 67 -1.60 -0.60 -7.23
CA ARG A 67 -0.50 -1.57 -7.18
C ARG A 67 0.04 -1.79 -5.77
N ALA A 68 0.01 -0.75 -4.94
CA ALA A 68 0.37 -0.82 -3.53
C ALA A 68 -0.73 -1.43 -2.64
N GLY A 69 -1.91 -1.76 -3.21
CA GLY A 69 -3.06 -2.23 -2.44
C GLY A 69 -3.79 -1.15 -1.64
N LEU A 70 -3.40 0.13 -1.81
CA LEU A 70 -3.98 1.30 -1.13
C LEU A 70 -5.30 1.73 -1.76
N LEU A 71 -5.50 1.49 -3.06
CA LEU A 71 -6.84 1.55 -3.64
C LEU A 71 -7.43 0.15 -3.54
N GLY A 72 -8.27 -0.04 -2.53
CA GLY A 72 -9.17 -1.17 -2.45
C GLY A 72 -9.88 -1.30 -3.79
N HIS A 73 -9.79 -2.49 -4.37
CA HIS A 73 -10.35 -2.77 -5.68
C HIS A 73 -11.80 -2.30 -5.74
N GLU A 74 -12.21 -1.83 -6.91
CA GLU A 74 -13.62 -1.58 -7.24
C GLU A 74 -14.50 -2.85 -7.12
N ASP A 75 -13.96 -3.95 -6.59
CA ASP A 75 -14.63 -5.17 -6.12
C ASP A 75 -15.76 -4.90 -5.12
N THR A 76 -15.75 -3.77 -4.41
CA THR A 76 -16.87 -3.40 -3.51
C THR A 76 -18.18 -3.33 -4.29
N HIS A 77 -18.15 -2.72 -5.49
CA HIS A 77 -19.33 -2.64 -6.34
C HIS A 77 -19.58 -3.97 -7.07
N GLY A 78 -18.52 -4.71 -7.44
CA GLY A 78 -18.65 -6.00 -8.13
C GLY A 78 -19.37 -7.06 -7.30
N VAL A 79 -18.96 -7.26 -6.04
CA VAL A 79 -19.56 -8.26 -5.15
C VAL A 79 -20.99 -7.88 -4.75
N LEU A 80 -21.21 -6.63 -4.36
CA LEU A 80 -22.55 -6.16 -4.00
C LEU A 80 -23.52 -6.18 -5.19
N ALA A 81 -23.04 -5.85 -6.40
CA ALA A 81 -23.84 -5.98 -7.62
C ALA A 81 -24.15 -7.44 -7.94
N ALA A 82 -23.22 -8.36 -7.74
CA ALA A 82 -23.45 -9.79 -7.92
C ALA A 82 -24.52 -10.32 -6.95
N ILE A 83 -24.46 -9.96 -5.67
CA ILE A 83 -25.48 -10.30 -4.66
C ILE A 83 -26.85 -9.72 -5.07
N ALA A 84 -26.88 -8.47 -5.54
CA ALA A 84 -28.11 -7.81 -5.96
C ALA A 84 -28.74 -8.47 -7.20
N ALA A 85 -27.91 -8.89 -8.17
CA ALA A 85 -28.34 -9.48 -9.43
C ALA A 85 -28.70 -10.97 -9.36
N ASP A 86 -28.36 -11.66 -8.27
CA ASP A 86 -28.60 -13.09 -8.11
C ASP A 86 -30.11 -13.43 -8.07
N PRO A 87 -30.64 -14.24 -8.99
CA PRO A 87 -32.06 -14.61 -9.02
C PRO A 87 -32.44 -15.67 -7.98
N GLU A 88 -31.49 -16.41 -7.41
CA GLU A 88 -31.74 -17.47 -6.42
C GLU A 88 -31.88 -16.91 -4.99
N LEU A 89 -31.49 -15.66 -4.78
CA LEU A 89 -31.57 -15.00 -3.47
C LEU A 89 -32.88 -14.23 -3.28
N THR A 90 -33.52 -14.46 -2.14
CA THR A 90 -34.62 -13.60 -1.66
C THR A 90 -34.11 -12.22 -1.25
N LEU A 91 -35.02 -11.24 -1.20
CA LEU A 91 -34.68 -9.88 -0.77
C LEU A 91 -34.02 -9.84 0.62
N ALA A 92 -34.54 -10.64 1.57
CA ALA A 92 -33.98 -10.73 2.93
C ALA A 92 -32.57 -11.34 2.93
N GLN A 93 -32.31 -12.36 2.11
CA GLN A 93 -30.98 -12.97 1.97
C GLN A 93 -29.98 -11.98 1.34
N LYS A 94 -30.40 -11.23 0.31
CA LYS A 94 -29.58 -10.16 -0.29
C LYS A 94 -29.20 -9.12 0.74
N GLN A 95 -30.17 -8.65 1.53
CA GLN A 95 -29.95 -7.68 2.60
C GLN A 95 -28.96 -8.21 3.66
N SER A 96 -29.14 -9.46 4.08
CA SER A 96 -28.25 -10.09 5.07
C SER A 96 -26.83 -10.26 4.55
N LEU A 97 -26.64 -10.75 3.32
CA LEU A 97 -25.33 -10.92 2.71
C LEU A 97 -24.60 -9.60 2.51
N THR A 98 -25.29 -8.56 2.04
CA THR A 98 -24.74 -7.20 1.93
C THR A 98 -24.28 -6.68 3.28
N GLN A 99 -25.12 -6.82 4.32
CA GLN A 99 -24.79 -6.33 5.66
C GLN A 99 -23.56 -7.05 6.26
N ILE A 100 -23.48 -8.37 6.11
CA ILE A 100 -22.35 -9.18 6.59
C ILE A 100 -21.07 -8.76 5.84
N TYR A 101 -21.13 -8.66 4.52
CA TYR A 101 -20.00 -8.26 3.68
C TYR A 101 -19.46 -6.87 4.08
N GLU A 102 -20.35 -5.88 4.21
CA GLU A 102 -19.97 -4.52 4.61
C GLU A 102 -19.36 -4.47 6.02
N THR A 103 -19.87 -5.30 6.93
CA THR A 103 -19.34 -5.41 8.30
C THR A 103 -17.91 -5.91 8.30
N PHE A 104 -17.63 -7.04 7.65
CA PHE A 104 -16.26 -7.59 7.59
C PHE A 104 -15.29 -6.67 6.86
N ARG A 105 -15.75 -5.98 5.80
CA ARG A 105 -14.94 -4.99 5.10
C ARG A 105 -14.52 -3.84 6.01
N ARG A 106 -15.44 -3.33 6.83
CA ARG A 106 -15.16 -2.24 7.77
C ARG A 106 -14.22 -2.69 8.88
N GLU A 107 -14.35 -3.92 9.36
CA GLU A 107 -13.44 -4.49 10.35
C GLU A 107 -12.03 -4.63 9.79
N ASN A 108 -11.87 -5.25 8.63
CA ASN A 108 -10.55 -5.42 8.00
C ASN A 108 -9.86 -4.09 7.69
N ALA A 109 -10.62 -3.04 7.30
CA ALA A 109 -10.06 -1.71 7.07
C ALA A 109 -9.51 -1.09 8.36
N ARG A 110 -10.23 -1.25 9.49
CA ARG A 110 -9.78 -0.75 10.80
C ARG A 110 -8.56 -1.52 11.32
N ASP A 111 -8.47 -2.81 11.02
CA ASP A 111 -7.32 -3.62 11.44
C ASP A 111 -6.07 -3.27 10.62
N ALA A 112 -6.21 -3.02 9.31
CA ALA A 112 -5.13 -2.50 8.48
C ALA A 112 -4.61 -1.14 9.00
N ASP A 113 -5.51 -0.21 9.33
CA ASP A 113 -5.13 1.11 9.89
C ASP A 113 -4.41 1.00 11.26
N ARG A 114 -4.72 -0.04 12.06
CA ARG A 114 -4.07 -0.29 13.36
C ARG A 114 -2.68 -0.87 13.21
N GLU A 115 -2.48 -1.83 12.30
CA GLU A 115 -1.16 -2.38 11.99
C GLU A 115 -0.19 -1.31 11.45
N ASP A 116 -0.72 -0.31 10.72
CA ASP A 116 0.08 0.81 10.21
C ASP A 116 0.37 1.91 11.27
N ALA A 117 -0.34 1.90 12.40
CA ALA A 117 -0.25 2.92 13.46
C ALA A 117 0.65 2.55 14.64
N GLU A 118 1.24 1.35 14.71
CA GLU A 118 2.25 1.02 15.72
C GLU A 118 3.58 1.75 15.39
N PRO A 119 4.00 2.75 16.18
CA PRO A 119 5.34 3.31 16.02
C PRO A 119 6.35 2.27 16.50
N ALA A 120 7.32 1.95 15.66
CA ALA A 120 8.52 1.26 16.08
C ALA A 120 9.14 2.03 17.24
N THR A 121 8.97 1.54 18.46
CA THR A 121 9.58 2.13 19.65
C THR A 121 11.09 2.10 19.49
N ASP A 122 11.67 3.28 19.57
CA ASP A 122 13.07 3.61 19.38
C ASP A 122 14.01 2.64 20.11
N GLY A 123 14.89 2.02 19.33
CA GLY A 123 16.12 1.43 19.84
C GLY A 123 17.19 2.51 19.93
N GLU A 124 17.19 3.27 21.02
CA GLU A 124 18.35 4.09 21.42
C GLU A 124 18.51 4.03 22.94
N ASN A 125 19.50 3.25 23.39
CA ASN A 125 20.25 3.61 24.59
C ASN A 125 21.70 3.15 24.42
N THR A 126 22.47 3.95 23.69
CA THR A 126 23.92 4.03 23.83
C THR A 126 24.24 4.64 25.19
N VAL A 127 24.89 3.87 26.07
CA VAL A 127 25.71 4.42 27.15
C VAL A 127 27.12 3.92 26.92
N GLU A 128 27.95 4.77 26.32
CA GLU A 128 29.40 4.72 26.47
C GLU A 128 29.69 5.12 27.93
N GLU A 129 30.28 4.21 28.70
CA GLU A 129 30.90 4.54 30.00
C GLU A 129 32.41 4.39 29.83
N ASP A 130 33.10 5.53 29.87
CA ASP A 130 34.55 5.67 29.87
C ASP A 130 35.19 4.82 30.98
N GLY A 131 36.00 3.85 30.57
CA GLY A 131 36.86 3.05 31.44
C GLY A 131 38.25 3.68 31.59
N LYS A 132 38.44 4.35 32.73
CA LYS A 132 39.66 4.60 33.52
C LYS A 132 41.05 4.39 32.88
#